data_AF-T1CGM5-F1
#
_entry.id   AF-T1CGM5-F1
#
_cell.length_a   1.000
_cell.length_b   1.000
_cell.length_c   1.000
_cell.angle_alpha   90.00
_cell.angle_beta   90.00
_cell.angle_gamma   90.00
#
_symmetry.space_group_name_H-M   'P 1'
#
loop_
_entity.id
_entity.type
_entity.pdbx_description
1 polymer ?
#
loop_
_entity_poly.entity_id
_entity_poly.type
_entity_poly.pdbx_seq_one_letter_code
_entity_poly.pdbx_strand_id
1 'polypeptide(L)'
;MDQSIFLAREHGVILCTYADTLRVPASDNSSLMRARANGADVRMIYSTQDALKIAREYPDREVVFLAIGFETTTPPTAWAVRQAAFEGLKNFSILCDHVLTPAAMHAILAGESGTALDGFVGPAHVSTIIGSKPYEPFADNYGKPVVIAGFEPLDVMQAILMLVRQINDGRAMVENEFTRAVTREGNLKAKALVDEVFHLRDTFEWRG
;
A
#
# COMPACT_ATOMS: atom_id res chain seq x y z
N MET A 1 6.01 -8.47 10.18
CA MET A 1 7.16 -7.94 10.96
C MET A 1 8.06 -9.03 11.52
N ASP A 2 7.53 -10.05 12.21
CA ASP A 2 8.39 -11.12 12.74
C ASP A 2 9.22 -11.81 11.65
N GLN A 3 8.63 -12.04 10.47
CA GLN A 3 9.33 -12.57 9.30
C GLN A 3 10.51 -11.69 8.84
N SER A 4 10.35 -10.36 8.81
CA SER A 4 11.45 -9.47 8.41
C SER A 4 12.58 -9.44 9.43
N ILE A 5 12.24 -9.49 10.73
CA ILE A 5 13.22 -9.61 11.81
C ILE A 5 13.97 -10.95 11.73
N PHE A 6 13.24 -12.04 11.47
CA PHE A 6 13.81 -13.37 11.31
C PHE A 6 14.79 -13.43 10.13
N LEU A 7 14.41 -12.89 8.96
CA LEU A 7 15.32 -12.78 7.81
C LEU A 7 16.60 -12.00 8.14
N ALA A 8 16.47 -10.86 8.82
CA ALA A 8 17.61 -10.02 9.16
C ALA A 8 18.56 -10.68 10.18
N ARG A 9 18.03 -11.44 11.14
CA ARG A 9 18.82 -12.05 12.23
C ARG A 9 19.38 -13.41 11.88
N GLU A 10 18.53 -14.30 11.37
CA GLU A 10 18.86 -15.72 11.20
C GLU A 10 19.43 -16.03 9.82
N HIS A 11 19.06 -15.25 8.80
CA HIS A 11 19.58 -15.40 7.44
C HIS A 11 20.66 -14.37 7.08
N GLY A 12 20.95 -13.41 7.96
CA GLY A 12 22.03 -12.43 7.77
C GLY A 12 21.88 -11.56 6.50
N VAL A 13 20.66 -11.38 6.01
CA VAL A 13 20.38 -10.56 4.82
C VAL A 13 20.62 -9.08 5.10
N ILE A 14 20.83 -8.28 4.05
CA ILE A 14 20.71 -6.82 4.15
C ILE A 14 19.23 -6.48 3.99
N LEU A 15 18.54 -6.21 5.10
CA LEU A 15 17.12 -5.90 5.10
C LEU A 15 16.91 -4.41 4.84
N CYS A 16 16.34 -4.06 3.70
CA CYS A 16 15.97 -2.70 3.35
C CYS A 16 14.51 -2.41 3.75
N THR A 17 14.26 -1.23 4.32
CA THR A 17 12.92 -0.87 4.80
C THR A 17 12.69 0.65 4.87
N TYR A 18 11.44 1.08 4.85
CA TYR A 18 11.08 2.48 5.12
C TYR A 18 11.23 2.83 6.61
N ALA A 19 11.31 4.13 6.90
CA ALA A 19 11.61 4.66 8.25
C ALA A 19 10.53 4.33 9.28
N ASP A 20 9.27 4.39 8.86
CA ASP A 20 8.08 4.20 9.67
C ASP A 20 7.96 2.78 10.23
N THR A 21 8.37 1.78 9.46
CA THR A 21 8.32 0.37 9.91
C THR A 21 9.39 0.01 10.93
N LEU A 22 10.47 0.81 11.06
CA LEU A 22 11.60 0.47 11.94
C LEU A 22 11.19 0.27 13.41
N ARG A 23 10.20 1.05 13.86
CA ARG A 23 9.74 1.06 15.26
C ARG A 23 8.47 0.26 15.48
N VAL A 24 7.92 -0.35 14.43
CA VAL A 24 6.70 -1.15 14.52
C VAL A 24 6.95 -2.33 15.48
N PRO A 25 6.18 -2.47 16.57
CA PRO A 25 6.38 -3.56 17.52
C PRO A 25 6.09 -4.90 16.86
N ALA A 26 6.89 -5.91 17.17
CA ALA A 26 6.71 -7.29 16.77
C ALA A 26 6.61 -8.20 18.01
N SER A 27 6.65 -9.52 17.83
CA SER A 27 6.60 -10.47 18.93
C SER A 27 7.75 -10.25 19.92
N ASP A 28 7.57 -10.65 21.19
CA ASP A 28 8.57 -10.50 22.26
C ASP A 28 9.09 -9.07 22.46
N ASN A 29 8.22 -8.07 22.23
CA ASN A 29 8.58 -6.65 22.28
C ASN A 29 9.73 -6.30 21.31
N SER A 30 9.88 -7.05 20.23
CA SER A 30 10.90 -6.84 19.22
C SER A 30 10.54 -5.69 18.26
N SER A 31 11.52 -5.23 17.48
CA SER A 31 11.33 -4.32 16.34
C SER A 31 12.55 -4.41 15.42
N LEU A 32 12.43 -3.92 14.19
CA LEU A 32 13.57 -3.81 13.27
C LEU A 32 14.68 -2.90 13.84
N MET A 33 14.31 -1.84 14.56
CA MET A 33 15.26 -0.99 15.29
C MET A 33 16.03 -1.76 16.36
N ARG A 34 15.37 -2.63 17.13
CA ARG A 34 16.04 -3.50 18.12
C ARG A 34 16.90 -4.56 17.44
N ALA A 35 16.42 -5.17 16.36
CA ALA A 35 17.21 -6.13 15.58
C ALA A 35 18.50 -5.49 15.06
N ARG A 36 18.43 -4.26 14.55
CA ARG A 36 19.59 -3.48 14.12
C ARG A 36 20.56 -3.19 15.27
N ALA A 37 20.05 -2.80 16.44
CA ALA A 37 20.87 -2.57 17.63
C ALA A 37 21.59 -3.85 18.11
N ASN A 38 21.00 -5.02 17.82
CA ASN A 38 21.56 -6.33 18.12
C ASN A 38 22.44 -6.91 16.99
N GLY A 39 22.84 -6.09 16.01
CA GLY A 39 23.81 -6.46 14.98
C GLY A 39 23.24 -6.93 13.64
N ALA A 40 21.91 -6.95 13.45
CA ALA A 40 21.32 -7.24 12.14
C ALA A 40 21.55 -6.06 11.16
N ASP A 41 21.82 -6.36 9.89
CA ASP A 41 22.02 -5.32 8.85
C ASP A 41 20.66 -4.85 8.31
N VAL A 42 20.05 -3.92 9.04
CA VAL A 42 18.80 -3.25 8.65
C VAL A 42 19.09 -1.84 8.17
N ARG A 43 18.72 -1.53 6.92
CA ARG A 43 18.97 -0.24 6.27
C ARG A 43 17.67 0.47 5.95
N MET A 44 17.60 1.73 6.37
CA MET A 44 16.51 2.61 5.97
C MET A 44 16.73 3.05 4.52
N ILE A 45 15.67 3.01 3.72
CA ILE A 45 15.63 3.52 2.35
C ILE A 45 14.52 4.56 2.18
N TYR A 46 14.66 5.42 1.16
CA TYR A 46 13.61 6.36 0.76
C TYR A 46 12.83 5.86 -0.45
N SER A 47 13.44 5.01 -1.28
CA SER A 47 12.83 4.48 -2.49
C SER A 47 13.28 3.05 -2.77
N THR A 48 12.53 2.34 -3.60
CA THR A 48 12.92 0.98 -4.06
C THR A 48 14.23 0.98 -4.86
N GLN A 49 14.62 2.12 -5.46
CA GLN A 49 15.89 2.29 -6.15
C GLN A 49 17.09 2.25 -5.21
N ASP A 50 16.94 2.68 -3.96
CA ASP A 50 18.01 2.59 -2.96
C ASP A 50 18.30 1.12 -2.63
N ALA A 51 17.26 0.28 -2.54
CA ALA A 51 17.43 -1.16 -2.31
C ALA A 51 18.13 -1.85 -3.50
N LEU A 52 17.78 -1.48 -4.73
CA LEU A 52 18.50 -1.97 -5.93
C LEU A 52 19.96 -1.50 -5.95
N LYS A 53 20.23 -0.25 -5.56
CA LYS A 53 21.60 0.26 -5.43
C LYS A 53 22.39 -0.57 -4.44
N ILE A 54 21.82 -0.88 -3.28
CA ILE A 54 22.46 -1.75 -2.28
C ILE A 54 22.70 -3.16 -2.86
N ALA A 55 21.75 -3.74 -3.59
CA ALA A 55 21.95 -5.04 -4.24
C ALA A 55 23.13 -5.04 -5.22
N ARG A 56 23.32 -3.96 -5.99
CA ARG A 56 24.48 -3.79 -6.88
C ARG A 56 25.80 -3.63 -6.12
N GLU A 57 25.79 -2.92 -5.00
CA GLU A 57 26.99 -2.67 -4.18
C GLU A 57 27.46 -3.93 -3.41
N TYR A 58 26.54 -4.85 -3.10
CA TYR A 58 26.82 -6.06 -2.33
C TYR A 58 26.39 -7.32 -3.07
N PRO A 59 27.02 -7.67 -4.21
CA PRO A 59 26.57 -8.79 -5.06
C PRO A 59 26.63 -10.16 -4.37
N ASP A 60 27.51 -10.32 -3.38
CA ASP A 60 27.67 -11.57 -2.60
C ASP A 60 26.74 -11.66 -1.38
N ARG A 61 25.84 -10.70 -1.20
CA ARG A 61 24.91 -10.64 -0.07
C ARG A 61 23.48 -10.57 -0.58
N GLU A 62 22.60 -11.37 0.02
CA GLU A 62 21.16 -11.28 -0.21
C GLU A 62 20.62 -9.95 0.35
N VAL A 63 19.96 -9.19 -0.51
CA VAL A 63 19.28 -7.94 -0.19
C VAL A 63 17.79 -8.16 -0.27
N VAL A 64 17.11 -8.01 0.86
CA VAL A 64 15.66 -8.19 0.95
C VAL A 64 15.01 -6.84 1.22
N PHE A 65 14.09 -6.41 0.35
CA PHE A 65 13.26 -5.24 0.61
C PHE A 65 11.94 -5.65 1.27
N LEU A 66 11.63 -5.08 2.43
CA LEU A 66 10.31 -5.18 3.06
C LEU A 66 9.31 -4.31 2.28
N ALA A 67 8.65 -4.92 1.30
CA ALA A 67 7.71 -4.27 0.41
C ALA A 67 6.34 -4.18 1.07
N ILE A 68 6.07 -3.03 1.71
CA ILE A 68 4.82 -2.75 2.42
C ILE A 68 4.12 -1.54 1.81
N GLY A 69 2.79 -1.53 1.95
CA GLY A 69 1.95 -0.38 1.66
C GLY A 69 0.91 -0.64 0.58
N PHE A 70 0.13 0.40 0.31
CA PHE A 70 -1.02 0.37 -0.57
C PHE A 70 -0.62 0.50 -2.05
N GLU A 71 -1.62 0.72 -2.90
CA GLU A 71 -1.48 0.79 -4.35
C GLU A 71 -0.57 1.91 -4.84
N THR A 72 -0.22 2.89 -3.99
CA THR A 72 0.78 3.93 -4.28
C THR A 72 2.21 3.42 -4.24
N THR A 73 2.51 2.41 -3.41
CA THR A 73 3.86 1.86 -3.25
C THR A 73 4.07 0.57 -4.03
N THR A 74 3.00 -0.12 -4.45
CA THR A 74 3.09 -1.35 -5.26
C THR A 74 3.77 -1.15 -6.63
N PRO A 75 3.46 -0.10 -7.43
CA PRO A 75 4.11 0.08 -8.74
C PRO A 75 5.62 0.35 -8.66
N PRO A 76 6.14 1.19 -7.74
CA PRO A 76 7.59 1.30 -7.52
C PRO A 76 8.27 -0.02 -7.14
N THR A 77 7.59 -0.89 -6.38
CA THR A 77 8.09 -2.23 -6.06
C THR A 77 8.09 -3.14 -7.29
N ALA A 78 7.00 -3.18 -8.07
CA ALA A 78 6.93 -3.95 -9.31
C ALA A 78 8.03 -3.52 -10.30
N TRP A 79 8.25 -2.21 -10.42
CA TRP A 79 9.33 -1.67 -11.23
C TRP A 79 10.70 -2.17 -10.77
N ALA A 80 10.95 -2.17 -9.46
CA ALA A 80 12.23 -2.62 -8.91
C ALA A 80 12.48 -4.11 -9.16
N VAL A 81 11.47 -4.96 -9.00
CA VAL A 81 11.56 -6.40 -9.33
C VAL A 81 11.88 -6.58 -10.82
N ARG A 82 11.17 -5.88 -11.71
CA ARG A 82 11.40 -5.96 -13.14
C ARG A 82 12.80 -5.47 -13.54
N GLN A 83 13.27 -4.41 -12.89
CA GLN A 83 14.60 -3.87 -13.12
C GLN A 83 15.70 -4.82 -12.63
N ALA A 84 15.53 -5.42 -11.44
CA ALA A 84 16.46 -6.46 -10.95
C ALA A 84 16.54 -7.65 -11.90
N ALA A 85 15.39 -8.10 -12.43
CA ALA A 85 15.34 -9.17 -13.42
C ALA A 85 16.04 -8.80 -14.73
N PHE A 86 15.80 -7.59 -15.25
CA PHE A 86 16.44 -7.06 -16.45
C PHE A 86 17.97 -6.94 -16.31
N GLU A 87 18.45 -6.49 -15.14
CA GLU A 87 19.87 -6.35 -14.83
C GLU A 87 20.54 -7.68 -14.43
N GLY A 88 19.75 -8.73 -14.24
CA GLY A 88 20.25 -10.03 -13.79
C GLY A 88 20.71 -10.06 -12.33
N LEU A 89 20.22 -9.15 -11.48
CA LEU A 89 20.53 -9.12 -10.04
C LEU A 89 19.92 -10.36 -9.36
N LYS A 90 20.76 -11.33 -9.00
CA LYS A 90 20.32 -12.60 -8.39
C LYS A 90 20.18 -12.54 -6.87
N ASN A 91 20.62 -11.46 -6.27
CA ASN A 91 20.68 -11.24 -4.82
C ASN A 91 19.64 -10.22 -4.32
N PHE A 92 18.61 -9.93 -5.13
CA PHE A 92 17.54 -9.00 -4.76
C PHE A 92 16.21 -9.73 -4.65
N SER A 93 15.65 -9.71 -3.45
CA SER A 93 14.35 -10.30 -3.13
C SER A 93 13.44 -9.28 -2.45
N ILE A 94 12.12 -9.55 -2.47
CA ILE A 94 11.15 -8.76 -1.71
C ILE A 94 10.40 -9.66 -0.71
N LEU A 95 10.15 -9.13 0.49
CA LEU A 95 9.13 -9.64 1.39
C LEU A 95 7.86 -8.83 1.14
N CYS A 96 6.90 -9.42 0.42
CA CYS A 96 5.72 -8.71 -0.09
C CYS A 96 4.55 -8.70 0.91
N ASP A 97 4.34 -7.55 1.53
CA ASP A 97 3.24 -7.19 2.43
C ASP A 97 2.41 -6.01 1.84
N HIS A 98 2.29 -5.95 0.52
CA HIS A 98 1.40 -4.99 -0.15
C HIS A 98 -0.08 -5.35 0.09
N VAL A 99 -0.91 -4.32 0.27
CA VAL A 99 -2.33 -4.45 0.58
C VAL A 99 -3.19 -3.59 -0.34
N LEU A 100 -4.48 -3.92 -0.43
CA LEU A 100 -5.45 -3.21 -1.26
C LEU A 100 -6.41 -2.38 -0.41
N THR A 101 -6.63 -1.13 -0.80
CA THR A 101 -7.54 -0.23 -0.11
C THR A 101 -9.01 -0.67 -0.26
N PRO A 102 -9.53 -1.04 -1.45
CA PRO A 102 -10.89 -1.56 -1.56
C PRO A 102 -11.14 -2.82 -0.73
N ALA A 103 -10.16 -3.72 -0.62
CA ALA A 103 -10.29 -4.93 0.20
C ALA A 103 -10.47 -4.58 1.69
N ALA A 104 -9.71 -3.60 2.20
CA ALA A 104 -9.87 -3.10 3.56
C ALA A 104 -11.25 -2.46 3.79
N MET A 105 -11.73 -1.66 2.82
CA MET A 105 -13.05 -1.05 2.88
C MET A 105 -14.18 -2.11 2.94
N HIS A 106 -14.08 -3.18 2.12
CA HIS A 106 -15.03 -4.30 2.19
C HIS A 106 -15.03 -4.97 3.57
N ALA A 107 -13.85 -5.21 4.15
CA ALA A 107 -13.72 -5.83 5.47
C ALA A 107 -14.39 -4.99 6.58
N ILE A 108 -14.22 -3.66 6.54
CA ILE A 108 -14.86 -2.74 7.50
C ILE A 108 -16.39 -2.80 7.40
N LEU A 109 -16.93 -2.89 6.18
CA LEU A 109 -18.38 -2.95 5.96
C LEU A 109 -18.97 -4.34 6.28
N ALA A 110 -18.17 -5.40 6.16
CA ALA A 110 -18.60 -6.78 6.45
C ALA A 110 -18.60 -7.13 7.96
N GLY A 111 -18.07 -6.26 8.83
CA GLY A 111 -18.00 -6.50 10.26
C GLY A 111 -19.36 -6.75 10.93
N GLU A 112 -19.39 -7.69 11.88
CA GLU A 112 -20.59 -8.30 12.47
C GLU A 112 -21.57 -7.32 13.17
N SER A 113 -21.10 -6.14 13.58
CA SER A 113 -21.93 -5.14 14.26
C SER A 113 -22.50 -4.06 13.34
N GLY A 114 -22.19 -4.09 12.04
CA GLY A 114 -22.52 -3.03 11.11
C GLY A 114 -21.77 -1.74 11.47
N THR A 115 -20.73 -1.40 10.71
CA THR A 115 -20.03 -0.14 10.96
C THR A 115 -21.00 1.03 10.74
N ALA A 116 -21.19 1.88 11.76
CA ALA A 116 -22.01 3.09 11.69
C ALA A 116 -21.31 4.16 10.82
N LEU A 117 -21.30 3.92 9.51
CA LEU A 117 -20.66 4.76 8.51
C LEU A 117 -21.66 5.08 7.40
N ASP A 118 -21.84 6.37 7.11
CA ASP A 118 -22.77 6.84 6.08
C ASP A 118 -22.10 7.02 4.71
N GLY A 119 -20.77 7.08 4.65
CA GLY A 119 -20.01 7.22 3.41
C GLY A 119 -18.51 7.35 3.65
N PHE A 120 -17.73 7.39 2.57
CA PHE A 120 -16.27 7.42 2.61
C PHE A 120 -15.69 8.66 1.94
N VAL A 121 -14.68 9.26 2.57
CA VAL A 121 -13.71 10.09 1.86
C VAL A 121 -12.67 9.16 1.24
N GLY A 122 -12.69 9.05 -0.09
CA GLY A 122 -11.81 8.19 -0.85
C GLY A 122 -10.38 8.73 -0.91
N PRO A 123 -9.35 7.86 -0.85
CA PRO A 123 -7.96 8.28 -0.79
C PRO A 123 -7.44 8.81 -2.12
N ALA A 124 -6.88 10.03 -2.14
CA ALA A 124 -6.40 10.68 -3.36
C ALA A 124 -5.33 9.86 -4.11
N HIS A 125 -4.14 9.68 -3.52
CA HIS A 125 -3.00 9.07 -4.24
C HIS A 125 -3.25 7.60 -4.62
N VAL A 126 -4.01 6.85 -3.83
CA VAL A 126 -4.42 5.49 -4.22
C VAL A 126 -5.31 5.56 -5.46
N SER A 127 -6.27 6.49 -5.48
CA SER A 127 -7.17 6.69 -6.61
C SER A 127 -6.46 7.16 -7.88
N THR A 128 -5.31 7.84 -7.80
CA THR A 128 -4.53 8.17 -9.01
C THR A 128 -3.95 6.92 -9.67
N ILE A 129 -3.73 5.84 -8.89
CA ILE A 129 -3.28 4.55 -9.41
C ILE A 129 -4.46 3.70 -9.87
N ILE A 130 -5.45 3.44 -9.01
CA ILE A 130 -6.49 2.45 -9.29
C ILE A 130 -7.69 3.01 -10.06
N GLY A 131 -7.87 4.34 -10.03
CA GLY A 131 -9.01 5.06 -10.57
C GLY A 131 -10.18 5.14 -9.60
N SER A 132 -11.28 5.78 -10.02
CA SER A 132 -12.52 5.79 -9.23
C SER A 132 -13.34 4.50 -9.34
N LYS A 133 -13.16 3.75 -10.44
CA LYS A 133 -13.96 2.55 -10.74
C LYS A 133 -13.96 1.49 -9.63
N PRO A 134 -12.83 1.16 -8.97
CA PRO A 134 -12.83 0.15 -7.91
C PRO A 134 -13.68 0.51 -6.69
N TYR A 135 -14.13 1.76 -6.56
CA TYR A 135 -15.01 2.18 -5.47
C TYR A 135 -16.51 2.06 -5.81
N GLU A 136 -16.87 1.82 -7.08
CA GLU A 136 -18.28 1.71 -7.51
C GLU A 136 -19.08 0.64 -6.73
N PRO A 137 -18.50 -0.54 -6.41
CA PRO A 137 -19.20 -1.55 -5.61
C PRO A 137 -19.65 -1.08 -4.22
N PHE A 138 -19.03 -0.05 -3.63
CA PHE A 138 -19.45 0.47 -2.31
C PHE A 138 -20.77 1.23 -2.41
N ALA A 139 -20.95 2.00 -3.48
CA ALA A 139 -22.21 2.65 -3.78
C ALA A 139 -23.27 1.60 -4.19
N ASP A 140 -22.93 0.72 -5.13
CA ASP A 140 -23.88 -0.20 -5.75
C ASP A 140 -24.36 -1.31 -4.80
N ASN A 141 -23.45 -1.89 -4.00
CA ASN A 141 -23.76 -3.07 -3.19
C ASN A 141 -24.04 -2.74 -1.73
N TYR A 142 -23.46 -1.66 -1.20
CA TYR A 142 -23.58 -1.29 0.22
C TYR A 142 -24.39 -0.01 0.43
N GLY A 143 -24.77 0.70 -0.64
CA GLY A 143 -25.43 2.00 -0.54
C GLY A 143 -24.56 3.05 0.16
N LYS A 144 -23.23 2.91 0.10
CA LYS A 144 -22.27 3.83 0.75
C LYS A 144 -21.60 4.72 -0.30
N PRO A 145 -21.93 6.02 -0.36
CA PRO A 145 -21.25 6.95 -1.26
C PRO A 145 -19.76 7.05 -0.95
N VAL A 146 -18.97 7.29 -1.98
CA VAL A 146 -17.53 7.53 -1.88
C VAL A 146 -17.20 8.82 -2.60
N VAL A 147 -16.55 9.76 -1.94
CA VAL A 147 -16.04 10.97 -2.60
C VAL A 147 -14.53 11.00 -2.51
N ILE A 148 -13.86 10.84 -3.64
CA ILE A 148 -12.40 10.87 -3.73
C ILE A 148 -11.94 12.31 -3.57
N ALA A 149 -11.13 12.58 -2.55
CA ALA A 149 -10.67 13.93 -2.21
C ALA A 149 -9.16 14.05 -2.36
N GLY A 150 -8.69 15.23 -2.77
CA GLY A 150 -7.30 15.64 -2.62
C GLY A 150 -6.86 15.81 -1.15
N PHE A 151 -5.66 16.35 -0.94
CA PHE A 151 -5.08 16.52 0.40
C PHE A 151 -5.10 17.96 0.91
N GLU A 152 -5.46 18.92 0.06
CA GLU A 152 -5.59 20.30 0.52
C GLU A 152 -6.82 20.44 1.42
N PRO A 153 -6.81 21.34 2.42
CA PRO A 153 -7.99 21.58 3.25
C PRO A 153 -9.26 21.89 2.43
N LEU A 154 -9.05 22.62 1.32
CA LEU A 154 -9.95 22.82 0.17
C LEU A 154 -10.72 21.56 -0.23
N ASP A 155 -9.93 20.58 -0.66
CA ASP A 155 -10.38 19.34 -1.25
C ASP A 155 -11.21 18.53 -0.25
N VAL A 156 -10.73 18.43 1.00
CA VAL A 156 -11.39 17.66 2.06
C VAL A 156 -12.73 18.28 2.44
N MET A 157 -12.81 19.61 2.62
CA MET A 157 -14.06 20.28 2.94
C MET A 157 -15.09 20.13 1.81
N GLN A 158 -14.64 20.25 0.56
CA GLN A 158 -15.50 20.07 -0.60
C GLN A 158 -16.02 18.62 -0.71
N ALA A 159 -15.16 17.62 -0.48
CA ALA A 159 -15.56 16.22 -0.50
C ALA A 159 -16.56 15.87 0.61
N ILE A 160 -16.39 16.42 1.81
CA ILE A 160 -17.36 16.27 2.91
C ILE A 160 -18.70 16.90 2.53
N LEU A 161 -18.70 18.10 1.95
CA LEU A 161 -19.92 18.75 1.49
C LEU A 161 -20.65 17.91 0.42
N MET A 162 -19.90 17.32 -0.52
CA MET A 162 -20.43 16.41 -1.54
C MET A 162 -21.07 15.17 -0.91
N LEU A 163 -20.40 14.53 0.06
CA LEU A 163 -20.95 13.39 0.81
C LEU A 163 -22.25 13.75 1.53
N VAL A 164 -22.25 14.84 2.30
CA VAL A 164 -23.44 15.29 3.05
C VAL A 164 -24.63 15.55 2.13
N ARG A 165 -24.39 16.15 0.95
CA ARG A 165 -25.44 16.35 -0.06
C ARG A 165 -25.99 15.03 -0.58
N GLN A 166 -25.13 14.09 -0.95
CA GLN A 166 -25.56 12.76 -1.39
C GLN A 166 -26.43 12.06 -0.32
N ILE A 167 -25.99 12.09 0.94
CA ILE A 167 -26.72 11.47 2.06
C ILE A 167 -28.09 12.14 2.26
N ASN A 168 -28.15 13.48 2.27
CA ASN A 168 -29.41 14.20 2.41
C ASN A 168 -30.37 13.96 1.23
N ASP A 169 -29.85 13.76 0.02
CA ASP A 169 -30.61 13.45 -1.18
C ASP A 169 -31.02 11.97 -1.28
N GLY A 170 -30.56 11.10 -0.37
CA GLY A 170 -30.76 9.65 -0.45
C GLY A 170 -30.04 8.99 -1.62
N ARG A 171 -28.94 9.59 -2.11
CA ARG A 171 -28.11 9.07 -3.19
C ARG A 171 -26.86 8.38 -2.65
N ALA A 172 -26.41 7.34 -3.35
CA ALA A 172 -25.12 6.71 -3.12
C ALA A 172 -24.39 6.57 -4.45
N MET A 173 -23.34 7.36 -4.65
CA MET A 173 -22.52 7.35 -5.85
C MET A 173 -21.03 7.54 -5.51
N VAL A 174 -20.17 7.13 -6.45
CA VAL A 174 -18.76 7.54 -6.44
C VAL A 174 -18.65 8.89 -7.14
N GLU A 175 -18.24 9.92 -6.40
CA GLU A 175 -17.89 11.22 -6.97
C GLU A 175 -16.39 11.48 -6.81
N ASN A 176 -15.84 12.29 -7.72
CA ASN A 176 -14.43 12.62 -7.76
C ASN A 176 -14.27 14.12 -7.56
N GLU A 177 -13.87 14.53 -6.38
CA GLU A 177 -13.48 15.92 -6.11
C GLU A 177 -12.09 16.18 -6.72
N PHE A 178 -11.19 15.19 -6.64
CA PHE A 178 -9.80 15.28 -7.10
C PHE A 178 -9.62 15.08 -8.62
N THR A 179 -10.52 15.66 -9.43
CA THR A 179 -10.57 15.53 -10.90
C THR A 179 -9.29 15.94 -11.62
N ARG A 180 -8.49 16.82 -11.01
CA ARG A 180 -7.20 17.26 -11.54
C ARG A 180 -6.13 16.16 -11.62
N ALA A 181 -6.31 15.05 -10.91
CA ALA A 181 -5.33 13.96 -10.84
C ALA A 181 -5.94 12.55 -10.98
N VAL A 182 -7.23 12.38 -10.74
CA VAL A 182 -7.90 11.07 -10.75
C VAL A 182 -8.81 10.95 -11.97
N THR A 183 -8.60 9.88 -12.73
CA THR A 183 -9.53 9.42 -13.77
C THR A 183 -10.32 8.21 -13.28
N ARG A 184 -11.34 7.78 -14.03
CA ARG A 184 -12.13 6.60 -13.66
C ARG A 184 -11.30 5.32 -13.73
N GLU A 185 -10.43 5.21 -14.72
CA GLU A 185 -9.60 4.03 -15.02
C GLU A 185 -8.32 3.98 -14.18
N GLY A 186 -7.87 5.13 -13.68
CA GLY A 186 -6.60 5.31 -12.99
C GLY A 186 -5.41 5.27 -13.95
N ASN A 187 -4.26 4.88 -13.43
CA ASN A 187 -3.03 4.74 -14.19
C ASN A 187 -2.93 3.34 -14.79
N LEU A 188 -3.40 3.18 -16.03
CA LEU A 188 -3.38 1.91 -16.75
C LEU A 188 -1.96 1.30 -16.87
N LYS A 189 -0.92 2.12 -17.01
CA LYS A 189 0.46 1.63 -17.11
C LYS A 189 0.96 1.07 -15.78
N ALA A 190 0.64 1.74 -14.67
CA ALA A 190 1.00 1.27 -13.34
C ALA A 190 0.27 -0.04 -13.01
N LYS A 191 -1.02 -0.14 -13.34
CA LYS A 191 -1.82 -1.35 -13.14
C LYS A 191 -1.25 -2.54 -13.93
N ALA A 192 -0.97 -2.35 -15.22
CA ALA A 192 -0.34 -3.38 -16.05
C ALA A 192 1.01 -3.86 -15.48
N LEU A 193 1.85 -2.94 -15.01
CA LEU A 193 3.12 -3.30 -14.38
C LEU A 193 2.94 -4.10 -13.08
N VAL A 194 1.93 -3.74 -12.27
CA VAL A 194 1.62 -4.49 -11.05
C VAL A 194 1.10 -5.89 -11.40
N ASP A 195 0.22 -6.02 -12.38
CA ASP A 195 -0.34 -7.30 -12.84
C ASP A 195 0.72 -8.22 -13.47
N GLU A 196 1.80 -7.66 -14.04
CA GLU A 196 2.95 -8.43 -14.55
C GLU A 196 3.76 -9.10 -13.42
N VAL A 197 3.80 -8.50 -12.23
CA VAL A 197 4.73 -8.89 -11.14
C VAL A 197 4.01 -9.57 -9.98
N PHE A 198 2.80 -9.15 -9.67
CA PHE A 198 2.05 -9.56 -8.49
C PHE A 198 0.80 -10.36 -8.86
N HIS A 199 0.36 -11.21 -7.94
CA HIS A 199 -0.95 -11.86 -7.99
C HIS A 199 -1.69 -11.58 -6.68
N LEU A 200 -3.02 -11.51 -6.77
CA LEU A 200 -3.85 -11.38 -5.59
C LEU A 200 -3.86 -12.69 -4.80
N ARG A 201 -3.83 -12.56 -3.48
CA ARG A 201 -4.03 -13.66 -2.55
C ARG A 201 -5.46 -13.62 -2.03
N ASP A 202 -6.04 -14.79 -1.81
CA ASP A 202 -7.40 -14.93 -1.27
C ASP A 202 -7.52 -14.32 0.14
N THR A 203 -6.45 -14.46 0.94
CA THR A 203 -6.40 -13.98 2.32
C THR A 203 -5.08 -13.27 2.62
N PHE A 204 -5.14 -12.25 3.48
CA PHE A 204 -3.98 -11.57 4.01
C PHE A 204 -4.26 -11.17 5.46
N GLU A 205 -3.29 -11.38 6.36
CA GLU A 205 -3.43 -11.00 7.76
C GLU A 205 -3.24 -9.48 7.93
N TRP A 206 -4.27 -8.81 8.45
CA TRP A 206 -4.19 -7.41 8.86
C TRP A 206 -3.91 -7.35 10.34
N ARG A 207 -2.91 -6.54 10.71
CA ARG A 207 -2.60 -6.32 12.13
C ARG A 207 -3.66 -5.40 12.75
N GLY A 208 -4.31 -5.88 13.81
CA GLY A 208 -5.31 -5.15 14.60
C GLY A 208 -6.55 -6.00 14.83
#